data_AF-A0A8D0HS27-F1
#
_entry.id   AF-A0A8D0HS27-F1
#
_cell.length_a   1.000
_cell.length_b   1.000
_cell.length_c   1.000
_cell.angle_alpha   90.00
_cell.angle_beta   90.00
_cell.angle_gamma   90.00
#
_symmetry.space_group_name_H-M   'P 1'
#
loop_
_entity.id
_entity.type
_entity.pdbx_description
1 polymer ?
#
loop_
_entity_poly.entity_id
_entity_poly.type
_entity_poly.pdbx_seq_one_letter_code
_entity_poly.pdbx_strand_id
1 'polypeptide(L)'
;MEALWATLDEVALEGLDGITPGALWFRLASRVPPFPLLVEPGAQQLLWATLTAQPDLSFYLLPRARAPLLLQDRYEEIDLETGILETKRDPVPLDDIYPVHMVFDNIDGIQGSCQYFNERLNITDKIRTKDLHPCYTYADAYEQWGEKLVIVASQTLRYRVLIGCEGDPDLKLPDFSYCILERLGRARWQGELQRDLHSGAFKVDAGKMHYHRRVLDRNGLISMQSHVIRLPSGAQQHSILLLLNRFHVDRRNKYDILMEKLSSMLCDRPNQMETLANLREELVRFSFFKLKI
;
A
#
# COMPACT_ATOMS: atom_id res chain seq x y z
N MET A 1 0.34 -14.91 -19.11
CA MET A 1 -0.44 -13.66 -19.09
C MET A 1 -0.51 -13.06 -17.69
N GLU A 2 -0.81 -13.84 -16.65
CA GLU A 2 -0.90 -13.36 -15.26
C GLU A 2 0.32 -12.58 -14.76
N ALA A 3 1.54 -13.08 -15.02
CA ALA A 3 2.78 -12.39 -14.65
C ALA A 3 2.89 -10.97 -15.22
N LEU A 4 2.54 -10.80 -16.51
CA LEU A 4 2.65 -9.51 -17.19
C LEU A 4 1.66 -8.49 -16.64
N TRP A 5 0.41 -8.93 -16.39
CA TRP A 5 -0.62 -8.11 -15.76
C TRP A 5 -0.23 -7.72 -14.34
N ALA A 6 0.30 -8.66 -13.57
CA ALA A 6 0.80 -8.39 -12.22
C ALA A 6 1.94 -7.35 -12.24
N THR A 7 2.90 -7.45 -13.16
CA THR A 7 3.96 -6.44 -13.32
C THR A 7 3.41 -5.06 -13.69
N LEU A 8 2.47 -5.00 -14.64
CA LEU A 8 1.83 -3.74 -15.03
C LEU A 8 1.05 -3.10 -13.87
N ASP A 9 0.36 -3.94 -13.09
CA ASP A 9 -0.37 -3.56 -11.89
C ASP A 9 0.58 -2.99 -10.82
N GLU A 10 1.77 -3.59 -10.60
CA GLU A 10 2.78 -3.04 -9.69
C GLU A 10 3.26 -1.65 -10.13
N VAL A 11 3.49 -1.44 -11.43
CA VAL A 11 3.91 -0.12 -11.96
C VAL A 11 2.80 0.91 -11.73
N ALA A 12 1.54 0.55 -11.98
CA ALA A 12 0.41 1.44 -11.81
C ALA A 12 0.14 1.81 -10.34
N LEU A 13 0.34 0.88 -9.40
CA LEU A 13 0.15 1.10 -7.97
C LEU A 13 1.14 2.12 -7.37
N GLU A 14 2.30 2.33 -7.99
CA GLU A 14 3.24 3.36 -7.53
C GLU A 14 2.81 4.79 -7.90
N GLY A 15 1.69 4.96 -8.61
CA GLY A 15 1.10 6.27 -8.85
C GLY A 15 1.94 7.16 -9.77
N LEU A 16 1.68 8.46 -9.73
CA LEU A 16 2.30 9.44 -10.63
C LEU A 16 3.82 9.56 -10.46
N ASP A 17 4.35 9.28 -9.27
CA ASP A 17 5.78 9.30 -8.95
C ASP A 17 6.54 8.15 -9.64
N GLY A 18 5.82 7.11 -10.05
CA GLY A 18 6.37 5.95 -10.75
C GLY A 18 7.24 5.05 -9.88
N ILE A 19 7.64 3.91 -10.46
CA ILE A 19 8.47 2.90 -9.80
C ILE A 19 9.87 2.89 -10.41
N THR A 20 10.92 2.75 -9.59
CA THR A 20 12.27 2.47 -10.11
C THR A 20 12.42 0.98 -10.43
N PRO A 21 13.35 0.58 -11.31
CA PRO A 21 13.53 -0.83 -11.61
C PRO A 21 13.88 -1.68 -10.38
N GLY A 22 14.75 -1.21 -9.48
CA GLY A 22 15.07 -1.92 -8.24
C GLY A 22 13.85 -2.10 -7.33
N ALA A 23 13.05 -1.05 -7.17
CA ALA A 23 11.81 -1.14 -6.39
C ALA A 23 10.79 -2.09 -7.03
N LEU A 24 10.69 -2.14 -8.36
CA LEU A 24 9.80 -3.05 -9.07
C LEU A 24 10.13 -4.51 -8.78
N TRP A 25 11.39 -4.90 -8.89
CA TRP A 25 11.80 -6.28 -8.61
C TRP A 25 11.58 -6.64 -7.15
N PHE A 26 11.84 -5.71 -6.22
CA PHE A 26 11.60 -5.93 -4.80
C PHE A 26 10.10 -6.10 -4.49
N ARG A 27 9.22 -5.29 -5.10
CA ARG A 27 7.76 -5.43 -4.98
C ARG A 27 7.26 -6.77 -5.53
N LEU A 28 7.74 -7.18 -6.70
CA LEU A 28 7.36 -8.45 -7.31
C LEU A 28 7.81 -9.65 -6.48
N ALA A 29 9.04 -9.61 -5.96
CA ALA A 29 9.56 -10.65 -5.08
C ALA A 29 8.79 -10.76 -3.75
N SER A 30 8.22 -9.64 -3.27
CA SER A 30 7.51 -9.55 -1.99
C SER A 30 5.98 -9.53 -2.13
N ARG A 31 5.45 -9.85 -3.32
CA ARG A 31 4.01 -9.77 -3.63
C ARG A 31 3.22 -10.86 -2.91
N VAL A 32 1.97 -10.56 -2.54
CA VAL A 32 1.01 -11.51 -1.95
C VAL A 32 -0.32 -11.45 -2.70
N PRO A 33 -0.77 -12.45 -3.47
CA PRO A 33 -0.18 -13.78 -3.62
C PRO A 33 1.18 -13.74 -4.33
N PRO A 34 2.00 -14.80 -4.15
CA PRO A 34 3.33 -14.87 -4.75
C PRO A 34 3.30 -14.65 -6.25
N PHE A 35 4.28 -13.88 -6.75
CA PHE A 35 4.43 -13.67 -8.17
C PHE A 35 4.75 -15.00 -8.88
N PRO A 36 4.10 -15.31 -10.02
CA PRO A 36 4.19 -16.64 -10.65
C PRO A 36 5.56 -16.98 -11.24
N LEU A 37 6.49 -16.03 -11.33
CA LEU A 37 7.85 -16.24 -11.86
C LEU A 37 8.89 -15.90 -10.79
N LEU A 38 10.01 -16.61 -10.80
CA LEU A 38 11.19 -16.17 -10.05
C LEU A 38 11.79 -14.96 -10.75
N VAL A 39 12.08 -13.89 -10.00
CA VAL A 39 12.56 -12.60 -10.53
C VAL A 39 14.08 -12.65 -10.80
N GLU A 40 14.51 -13.67 -11.55
CA GLU A 40 15.89 -13.88 -11.99
C GLU A 40 16.21 -13.03 -13.24
N PRO A 41 17.50 -12.82 -13.60
CA PRO A 41 17.88 -11.91 -14.69
C PRO A 41 17.16 -12.15 -16.02
N GLY A 42 16.92 -13.43 -16.40
CA GLY A 42 16.17 -13.76 -17.61
C GLY A 42 14.70 -13.32 -17.55
N ALA A 43 14.04 -13.49 -16.41
CA ALA A 43 12.68 -13.03 -16.19
C ALA A 43 12.61 -11.50 -16.14
N GLN A 44 13.56 -10.85 -15.48
CA GLN A 44 13.66 -9.38 -15.45
C GLN A 44 13.79 -8.81 -16.86
N GLN A 45 14.63 -9.40 -17.72
CA GLN A 45 14.78 -8.99 -19.11
C GLN A 45 13.48 -9.18 -19.91
N LEU A 46 12.77 -10.29 -19.73
CA LEU A 46 11.48 -10.54 -20.38
C LEU A 46 10.40 -9.54 -19.93
N LEU A 47 10.31 -9.27 -18.64
CA LEU A 47 9.36 -8.30 -18.08
C LEU A 47 9.70 -6.88 -18.54
N TRP A 48 10.98 -6.51 -18.56
CA TRP A 48 11.45 -5.24 -19.11
C TRP A 48 11.07 -5.07 -20.59
N ALA A 49 11.31 -6.08 -21.43
CA ALA A 49 10.89 -6.06 -22.84
C ALA A 49 9.37 -5.90 -22.98
N THR A 50 8.59 -6.52 -22.07
CA THR A 50 7.13 -6.36 -22.09
C THR A 50 6.70 -4.96 -21.68
N LEU A 51 7.27 -4.40 -20.61
CA LEU A 51 6.95 -3.07 -20.10
C LEU A 51 7.32 -1.98 -21.10
N THR A 52 8.49 -2.09 -21.73
CA THR A 52 8.90 -1.17 -22.80
C THR A 52 7.95 -1.23 -23.98
N ALA A 53 7.40 -2.40 -24.31
CA ALA A 53 6.38 -2.53 -25.35
C ALA A 53 4.97 -2.04 -24.96
N GLN A 54 4.71 -1.63 -23.70
CA GLN A 54 3.39 -1.16 -23.28
C GLN A 54 3.15 0.33 -23.61
N PRO A 55 2.22 0.69 -24.51
CA PRO A 55 2.00 2.08 -24.90
C PRO A 55 1.57 2.98 -23.73
N ASP A 56 0.82 2.43 -22.77
CA ASP A 56 0.36 3.11 -21.56
C ASP A 56 1.47 3.41 -20.53
N LEU A 57 2.70 2.97 -20.78
CA LEU A 57 3.83 3.27 -19.91
C LEU A 57 4.71 4.35 -20.53
N SER A 58 5.18 5.25 -19.66
CA SER A 58 6.15 6.29 -19.96
C SER A 58 7.34 6.16 -19.02
N PHE A 59 8.51 6.56 -19.51
CA PHE A 59 9.76 6.45 -18.77
C PHE A 59 10.35 7.84 -18.53
N TYR A 60 10.71 8.11 -17.28
CA TYR A 60 11.25 9.39 -16.87
C TYR A 60 12.56 9.23 -16.11
N LEU A 61 13.42 10.23 -16.22
CA LEU A 61 14.65 10.34 -15.46
C LEU A 61 14.48 11.40 -14.37
N LEU A 62 14.64 10.99 -13.12
CA LEU A 62 14.61 11.87 -11.96
C LEU A 62 15.90 12.70 -11.84
N PRO A 63 15.83 13.91 -11.26
CA PRO A 63 17.03 14.73 -11.01
C PRO A 63 18.01 14.06 -10.03
N ARG A 64 17.49 13.28 -9.08
CA ARG A 64 18.25 12.50 -8.10
C ARG A 64 17.78 11.06 -8.08
N ALA A 65 18.71 10.13 -7.81
CA ALA A 65 18.37 8.72 -7.63
C ALA A 65 17.47 8.56 -6.40
N ARG A 66 16.39 7.79 -6.53
CA ARG A 66 15.51 7.48 -5.41
C ARG A 66 16.22 6.54 -4.44
N ALA A 67 16.02 6.72 -3.15
CA ALA A 67 16.54 5.79 -2.15
C ALA A 67 15.87 4.42 -2.29
N PRO A 68 16.56 3.32 -1.92
CA PRO A 68 16.00 1.98 -2.00
C PRO A 68 14.67 1.85 -1.25
N LEU A 69 13.73 1.11 -1.83
CA LEU A 69 12.47 0.79 -1.19
C LEU A 69 12.70 -0.19 -0.02
N LEU A 70 12.22 0.19 1.15
CA LEU A 70 12.20 -0.66 2.34
C LEU A 70 10.74 -1.04 2.65
N LEU A 71 10.46 -2.34 2.64
CA LEU A 71 9.16 -2.88 3.04
C LEU A 71 9.25 -3.30 4.50
N GLN A 72 8.49 -2.62 5.35
CA GLN A 72 8.32 -3.00 6.74
C GLN A 72 7.00 -3.76 6.89
N ASP A 73 7.05 -4.97 7.41
CA ASP A 73 5.83 -5.64 7.82
C ASP A 73 5.41 -5.12 9.20
N ARG A 74 4.33 -4.33 9.22
CA ARG A 74 3.80 -3.77 10.47
C ARG A 74 3.16 -4.83 11.36
N TYR A 75 3.01 -6.05 10.87
CA TYR A 75 2.29 -7.12 11.53
C TYR A 75 3.20 -8.22 12.11
N GLU A 76 4.51 -8.14 11.91
CA GLU A 76 5.50 -9.04 12.51
C GLU A 76 5.47 -9.02 14.05
N GLU A 77 5.17 -7.86 14.64
CA GLU A 77 5.15 -7.66 16.10
C GLU A 77 3.73 -7.72 16.70
N ILE A 78 2.71 -8.24 15.99
CA ILE A 78 1.39 -8.43 16.61
C ILE A 78 1.48 -9.52 17.68
N ASP A 79 0.97 -9.19 18.87
CA ASP A 79 0.64 -10.21 19.86
C ASP A 79 -0.58 -11.01 19.39
N LEU A 80 -0.36 -12.28 19.02
CA LEU A 80 -1.39 -13.19 18.53
C LEU A 80 -2.51 -13.48 19.55
N GLU A 81 -2.28 -13.27 20.85
CA GLU A 81 -3.29 -13.50 21.87
C GLU A 81 -4.22 -12.30 22.07
N THR A 82 -3.70 -11.09 21.86
CA THR A 82 -4.44 -9.83 22.07
C THR A 82 -4.84 -9.13 20.78
N GLY A 83 -4.22 -9.46 19.65
CA GLY A 83 -4.39 -8.77 18.37
C GLY A 83 -3.88 -7.34 18.37
N ILE A 84 -3.10 -6.94 19.38
CA ILE A 84 -2.57 -5.59 19.53
C ILE A 84 -1.14 -5.56 18.99
N LEU A 85 -0.83 -4.53 18.21
CA LEU A 85 0.55 -4.27 17.80
C LEU A 85 1.32 -3.69 19.00
N GLU A 86 2.31 -4.42 19.50
CA GLU A 86 3.20 -3.95 20.55
C GLU A 86 4.47 -3.40 19.92
N THR A 87 4.57 -2.08 19.84
CA THR A 87 5.77 -1.42 19.32
C THR A 87 6.86 -1.48 20.38
N LYS A 88 7.86 -2.36 20.21
CA LYS A 88 8.94 -2.55 21.20
C LYS A 88 10.02 -1.47 21.18
N ARG A 89 10.07 -0.66 20.12
CA ARG A 89 11.06 0.39 19.90
C ARG A 89 10.38 1.66 19.42
N ASP A 90 10.89 2.82 19.82
CA ASP A 90 10.44 4.07 19.19
C ASP A 90 10.63 3.95 17.67
N PRO A 91 9.58 4.25 16.88
CA PRO A 91 9.68 4.13 15.43
C PRO A 91 10.77 5.07 14.94
N VAL A 92 11.86 4.50 14.41
CA VAL A 92 12.89 5.28 13.72
C VAL A 92 12.19 5.89 12.51
N PRO A 93 12.21 7.22 12.32
CA PRO A 93 11.64 7.83 11.13
C PRO A 93 12.39 7.29 9.92
N LEU A 94 11.76 6.40 9.16
CA LEU A 94 12.24 6.04 7.84
C LEU A 94 11.96 7.24 6.93
N ASP A 95 12.97 7.66 6.19
CA ASP A 95 12.80 8.70 5.18
C ASP A 95 11.76 8.23 4.17
N ASP A 96 10.68 9.02 4.04
CA ASP A 96 9.63 8.73 3.07
C ASP A 96 10.18 8.98 1.66
N ILE A 97 10.48 7.89 0.94
CA ILE A 97 10.96 7.95 -0.45
C ILE A 97 9.90 8.45 -1.44
N TYR A 98 8.68 8.69 -0.95
CA TYR A 98 7.48 9.08 -1.66
C TYR A 98 6.77 10.27 -0.98
N PRO A 99 7.45 11.41 -0.78
CA PRO A 99 6.87 12.53 -0.07
C PRO A 99 5.69 13.10 -0.86
N VAL A 100 4.60 13.43 -0.16
CA VAL A 100 3.37 13.92 -0.79
C VAL A 100 3.60 15.30 -1.40
N HIS A 101 3.47 15.39 -2.73
CA HIS A 101 3.53 16.60 -3.53
C HIS A 101 2.43 16.52 -4.59
N MET A 102 1.23 16.97 -4.19
CA MET A 102 0.04 16.89 -5.03
C MET A 102 0.16 17.83 -6.23
N VAL A 103 -0.10 17.29 -7.42
CA VAL A 103 -0.24 18.07 -8.64
C VAL A 103 -1.70 18.50 -8.74
N PHE A 104 -1.94 19.80 -8.75
CA PHE A 104 -3.27 20.41 -8.88
C PHE A 104 -3.46 21.03 -10.25
N ASP A 105 -4.70 21.04 -10.73
CA ASP A 105 -5.16 21.81 -11.89
C ASP A 105 -4.27 21.66 -13.14
N ASN A 106 -3.78 20.44 -13.39
CA ASN A 106 -2.98 20.15 -14.57
C ASN A 106 -3.86 20.24 -15.83
N ILE A 107 -3.41 21.01 -16.82
CA ILE A 107 -4.15 21.27 -18.08
C ILE A 107 -4.43 19.97 -18.85
N ASP A 108 -3.54 18.99 -18.74
CA ASP A 108 -3.67 17.67 -19.39
C ASP A 108 -4.50 16.68 -18.57
N GLY A 109 -5.12 17.12 -17.46
CA GLY A 109 -5.96 16.30 -16.59
C GLY A 109 -5.17 15.29 -15.74
N ILE A 110 -3.86 15.49 -15.56
CA ILE A 110 -3.03 14.60 -14.75
C ILE A 110 -3.32 14.84 -13.27
N GLN A 111 -3.69 13.77 -12.56
CA GLN A 111 -3.89 13.75 -11.12
C GLN A 111 -2.85 12.84 -10.45
N GLY A 112 -2.43 13.22 -9.26
CA GLY A 112 -1.58 12.39 -8.40
C GLY A 112 -0.52 13.18 -7.64
N SER A 113 0.36 12.44 -6.97
CA SER A 113 1.46 12.99 -6.18
C SER A 113 2.82 12.62 -6.76
N CYS A 114 3.63 13.63 -7.08
CA CYS A 114 5.01 13.44 -7.55
C CYS A 114 5.87 14.67 -7.21
N GLN A 115 6.94 14.45 -6.46
CA GLN A 115 7.85 15.52 -6.04
C GLN A 115 8.52 16.22 -7.22
N TYR A 116 9.01 15.44 -8.19
CA TYR A 116 9.80 15.93 -9.31
C TYR A 116 8.98 16.05 -10.60
N PHE A 117 7.67 16.30 -10.51
CA PHE A 117 6.77 16.27 -11.66
C PHE A 117 7.23 17.18 -12.82
N ASN A 118 7.68 18.40 -12.50
CA ASN A 118 8.17 19.37 -13.47
C ASN A 118 9.67 19.25 -13.79
N GLU A 119 10.43 18.53 -12.96
CA GLU A 119 11.89 18.42 -13.07
C GLU A 119 12.35 17.14 -13.79
N ARG A 120 11.50 16.11 -13.80
CA ARG A 120 11.80 14.83 -14.44
C ARG A 120 11.84 14.96 -15.96
N LEU A 121 12.81 14.30 -16.59
CA LEU A 121 12.95 14.29 -18.04
C LEU A 121 12.25 13.08 -18.63
N ASN A 122 11.31 13.26 -19.57
CA ASN A 122 10.74 12.15 -20.33
C ASN A 122 11.81 11.59 -21.29
N ILE A 123 12.12 10.30 -21.15
CA ILE A 123 13.09 9.58 -21.99
C ILE A 123 12.47 8.36 -22.68
N THR A 124 11.14 8.31 -22.78
CA THR A 124 10.40 7.21 -23.40
C THR A 124 10.91 6.91 -24.81
N ASP A 125 11.15 7.94 -25.63
CA ASP A 125 11.66 7.81 -26.99
C ASP A 125 13.11 7.32 -27.07
N LYS A 126 13.87 7.40 -25.98
CA LYS A 126 15.21 6.79 -25.88
C LYS A 126 15.12 5.31 -25.52
N ILE A 127 14.15 4.94 -24.69
CA ILE A 127 14.00 3.57 -24.19
C ILE A 127 13.32 2.67 -25.22
N ARG A 128 12.41 3.20 -26.05
CA ARG A 128 11.74 2.43 -27.11
C ARG A 128 11.54 3.23 -28.39
N THR A 129 11.45 2.50 -29.50
CA THR A 129 11.08 3.06 -30.80
C THR A 129 9.59 3.40 -30.86
N LYS A 130 9.18 4.16 -31.89
CA LYS A 130 7.76 4.44 -32.16
C LYS A 130 6.92 3.18 -32.38
N ASP A 131 7.55 2.12 -32.89
CA ASP A 131 6.95 0.81 -33.09
C ASP A 131 6.95 -0.04 -31.81
N LEU A 132 7.18 0.57 -30.63
CA LEU A 132 7.19 -0.08 -29.31
C LEU A 132 8.25 -1.17 -29.13
N HIS A 133 9.35 -1.10 -29.88
CA HIS A 133 10.48 -2.02 -29.70
C HIS A 133 11.49 -1.45 -28.70
N PRO A 134 11.99 -2.26 -27.73
CA PRO A 134 13.01 -1.80 -26.78
C PRO A 134 14.32 -1.45 -27.49
N CYS A 135 14.89 -0.29 -27.14
CA CYS A 135 16.22 0.14 -27.60
C CYS A 135 17.35 -0.35 -26.68
N TYR A 136 17.03 -0.73 -25.44
CA TYR A 136 17.98 -1.14 -24.41
C TYR A 136 17.56 -2.46 -23.79
N THR A 137 18.54 -3.29 -23.45
CA THR A 137 18.31 -4.37 -22.49
C THR A 137 18.09 -3.78 -21.09
N TYR A 138 17.53 -4.58 -20.18
CA TYR A 138 17.37 -4.17 -18.79
C TYR A 138 18.72 -3.83 -18.17
N ALA A 139 19.74 -4.64 -18.41
CA ALA A 139 21.09 -4.44 -17.88
C ALA A 139 21.68 -3.10 -18.35
N ASP A 140 21.61 -2.81 -19.66
CA ASP A 140 22.13 -1.56 -20.22
C ASP A 140 21.37 -0.33 -19.69
N ALA A 141 20.05 -0.43 -19.57
CA ALA A 141 19.22 0.64 -19.04
C ALA A 141 19.52 0.92 -17.55
N TYR A 142 19.71 -0.14 -16.77
CA TYR A 142 20.04 -0.03 -15.36
C TYR A 142 21.47 0.50 -15.13
N GLU A 143 22.44 0.08 -15.95
CA GLU A 143 23.80 0.63 -15.91
C GLU A 143 23.82 2.13 -16.26
N GLN A 144 23.04 2.53 -17.26
CA GLN A 144 23.01 3.91 -17.74
C GLN A 144 22.28 4.87 -16.78
N TRP A 145 21.16 4.45 -16.19
CA TRP A 145 20.26 5.34 -15.43
C TRP A 145 20.02 4.92 -13.98
N GLY A 146 20.16 3.63 -13.67
CA GLY A 146 19.94 3.05 -12.34
C GLY A 146 18.64 3.52 -11.69
N GLU A 147 18.72 3.86 -10.40
CA GLU A 147 17.59 4.31 -9.58
C GLU A 147 17.13 5.75 -9.85
N LYS A 148 17.66 6.41 -10.89
CA LYS A 148 17.06 7.64 -11.43
C LYS A 148 15.96 7.35 -12.44
N LEU A 149 15.97 6.17 -13.06
CA LEU A 149 14.94 5.76 -14.00
C LEU A 149 13.66 5.43 -13.25
N VAL A 150 12.54 6.00 -13.67
CA VAL A 150 11.21 5.63 -13.17
C VAL A 150 10.27 5.29 -14.32
N ILE A 151 9.45 4.27 -14.10
CA ILE A 151 8.39 3.83 -15.00
C ILE A 151 7.07 4.34 -14.44
N VAL A 152 6.31 5.06 -15.26
CA VAL A 152 5.05 5.70 -14.86
C VAL A 152 3.94 5.21 -15.79
N ALA A 153 2.88 4.67 -15.20
CA ALA A 153 1.67 4.30 -15.93
C ALA A 153 0.81 5.53 -16.28
N SER A 154 0.07 5.42 -17.39
CA SER A 154 -0.89 6.42 -17.84
C SER A 154 -1.94 6.72 -16.76
N GLN A 155 -2.53 7.92 -16.81
CA GLN A 155 -3.57 8.32 -15.85
C GLN A 155 -4.71 7.30 -15.82
N THR A 156 -5.16 6.84 -16.99
CA THR A 156 -6.22 5.83 -17.13
C THR A 156 -5.85 4.52 -16.44
N LEU A 157 -4.64 4.01 -16.68
CA LEU A 157 -4.19 2.75 -16.11
C LEU A 157 -4.04 2.83 -14.58
N ARG A 158 -3.43 3.91 -14.07
CA ARG A 158 -3.34 4.17 -12.62
C ARG A 158 -4.71 4.27 -11.99
N TYR A 159 -5.61 5.07 -12.58
CA TYR A 159 -6.97 5.24 -12.10
C TYR A 159 -7.69 3.88 -12.00
N ARG A 160 -7.66 3.09 -13.08
CA ARG A 160 -8.31 1.78 -13.15
C ARG A 160 -7.81 0.80 -12.08
N VAL A 161 -6.50 0.77 -11.84
CA VAL A 161 -5.88 -0.10 -10.84
C VAL A 161 -6.28 0.27 -9.40
N LEU A 162 -6.44 1.57 -9.12
CA LEU A 162 -6.80 2.08 -7.80
C LEU A 162 -8.29 1.93 -7.48
N ILE A 163 -9.18 2.15 -8.44
CA ILE A 163 -10.63 1.96 -8.23
C ILE A 163 -11.05 0.49 -8.21
N GLY A 164 -10.23 -0.39 -8.81
CA GLY A 164 -10.52 -1.82 -8.96
C GLY A 164 -11.48 -2.15 -10.09
N CYS A 165 -11.66 -3.45 -10.36
CA CYS A 165 -12.47 -3.91 -11.49
C CYS A 165 -13.95 -3.53 -11.40
N GLU A 166 -14.49 -3.53 -10.18
CA GLU A 166 -15.89 -3.19 -9.86
C GLU A 166 -16.12 -1.68 -9.73
N GLY A 167 -15.05 -0.88 -9.74
CA GLY A 167 -15.15 0.58 -9.62
C GLY A 167 -15.67 1.22 -10.90
N ASP A 168 -16.44 2.30 -10.75
CA ASP A 168 -16.95 3.13 -11.83
C ASP A 168 -15.79 3.88 -12.54
N PRO A 169 -15.50 3.58 -13.83
CA PRO A 169 -14.45 4.26 -14.59
C PRO A 169 -14.70 5.75 -14.81
N ASP A 170 -15.96 6.19 -14.78
CA ASP A 170 -16.36 7.59 -15.05
C ASP A 170 -16.41 8.44 -13.77
N LEU A 171 -16.22 7.81 -12.61
CA LEU A 171 -16.14 8.50 -11.33
C LEU A 171 -15.03 9.56 -11.38
N LYS A 172 -15.34 10.77 -10.91
CA LYS A 172 -14.36 11.86 -10.80
C LYS A 172 -14.05 12.12 -9.34
N LEU A 173 -12.81 11.85 -8.96
CA LEU A 173 -12.34 12.09 -7.60
C LEU A 173 -11.67 13.45 -7.50
N PRO A 174 -11.86 14.18 -6.38
CA PRO A 174 -11.03 15.33 -6.06
C PRO A 174 -9.55 14.93 -5.97
N ASP A 175 -8.65 15.80 -6.41
CA ASP A 175 -7.19 15.53 -6.44
C ASP A 175 -6.65 15.00 -5.10
N PHE A 176 -7.10 15.60 -3.99
CA PHE A 176 -6.70 15.17 -2.66
C PHE A 176 -7.15 13.73 -2.34
N SER A 177 -8.40 13.38 -2.68
CA SER A 177 -8.93 12.03 -2.49
C SER A 177 -8.20 11.02 -3.38
N TYR A 178 -7.86 11.41 -4.62
CA TYR A 178 -7.06 10.59 -5.53
C TYR A 178 -5.64 10.34 -5.01
N CYS A 179 -4.98 11.36 -4.45
CA CYS A 179 -3.65 11.21 -3.85
C CYS A 179 -3.67 10.29 -2.63
N ILE A 180 -4.75 10.30 -1.83
CA ILE A 180 -4.93 9.29 -0.76
C ILE A 180 -4.99 7.89 -1.37
N LEU A 181 -5.74 7.67 -2.46
CA LEU A 181 -5.78 6.36 -3.12
C LEU A 181 -4.40 5.94 -3.64
N GLU A 182 -3.62 6.82 -4.26
CA GLU A 182 -2.25 6.50 -4.67
C GLU A 182 -1.40 6.06 -3.48
N ARG A 183 -1.51 6.76 -2.34
CA ARG A 183 -0.79 6.39 -1.12
C ARG A 183 -1.23 5.01 -0.59
N LEU A 184 -2.53 4.72 -0.60
CA LEU A 184 -3.07 3.41 -0.24
C LEU A 184 -2.65 2.31 -1.22
N GLY A 185 -2.61 2.61 -2.52
CA GLY A 185 -2.13 1.72 -3.57
C GLY A 185 -0.68 1.30 -3.36
N ARG A 186 0.20 2.25 -3.01
CA ARG A 186 1.60 1.96 -2.64
C ARG A 186 1.71 1.05 -1.42
N ALA A 187 0.79 1.16 -0.46
CA ALA A 187 0.81 0.37 0.75
C ALA A 187 0.25 -1.06 0.59
N ARG A 188 -0.52 -1.35 -0.47
CA ARG A 188 -1.06 -2.69 -0.77
C ARG A 188 -1.73 -3.32 0.46
N TRP A 189 -1.38 -4.56 0.82
CA TRP A 189 -1.92 -5.30 1.97
C TRP A 189 -1.50 -4.76 3.34
N GLN A 190 -0.50 -3.87 3.40
CA GLN A 190 -0.13 -3.21 4.65
C GLN A 190 -1.17 -2.15 5.03
N GLY A 191 -1.72 -1.44 4.05
CA GLY A 191 -2.65 -0.32 4.22
C GLY A 191 -1.98 0.95 4.76
N GLU A 192 -2.75 1.96 5.13
CA GLU A 192 -2.24 3.13 5.85
C GLU A 192 -3.13 3.50 7.03
N LEU A 193 -2.52 3.98 8.11
CA LEU A 193 -3.27 4.46 9.25
C LEU A 193 -3.75 5.89 8.98
N GLN A 194 -5.02 6.16 9.26
CA GLN A 194 -5.59 7.51 9.12
C GLN A 194 -4.76 8.55 9.90
N ARG A 195 -4.21 8.16 11.06
CA ARG A 195 -3.28 8.99 11.83
C ARG A 195 -2.07 9.41 11.00
N ASP A 196 -1.34 8.44 10.48
CA ASP A 196 -0.07 8.66 9.80
C ASP A 196 -0.28 9.40 8.46
N LEU A 197 -1.44 9.20 7.82
CA LEU A 197 -1.84 9.99 6.66
C LEU A 197 -2.01 11.47 6.99
N HIS A 198 -2.76 11.83 8.03
CA HIS A 198 -3.04 13.26 8.29
C HIS A 198 -1.88 13.96 9.00
N SER A 199 -1.22 13.35 9.98
CA SER A 199 -0.14 13.99 10.75
C SER A 199 1.23 13.87 10.07
N GLY A 200 1.47 12.77 9.33
CA GLY A 200 2.75 12.48 8.69
C GLY A 200 2.77 12.89 7.23
N ALA A 201 2.06 12.13 6.38
CA ALA A 201 2.20 12.22 4.93
C ALA A 201 1.59 13.52 4.35
N PHE A 202 0.32 13.80 4.62
CA PHE A 202 -0.40 14.93 4.05
C PHE A 202 -0.31 16.21 4.89
N LYS A 203 0.05 16.09 6.18
CA LYS A 203 0.15 17.21 7.14
C LYS A 203 -1.08 18.13 7.13
N VAL A 204 -2.26 17.50 7.21
CA VAL A 204 -3.58 18.17 7.24
C VAL A 204 -4.31 17.93 8.55
N ASP A 205 -5.31 18.76 8.83
CA ASP A 205 -6.19 18.55 9.96
C ASP A 205 -7.04 17.28 9.80
N ALA A 206 -7.49 16.73 10.93
CA ALA A 206 -8.28 15.51 10.96
C ALA A 206 -9.66 15.67 10.29
N GLY A 207 -10.24 16.88 10.28
CA GLY A 207 -11.52 17.18 9.65
C GLY A 207 -11.45 17.07 8.13
N LYS A 208 -10.42 17.67 7.53
CA LYS A 208 -10.13 17.56 6.09
C LYS A 208 -9.84 16.12 5.69
N MET A 209 -9.01 15.40 6.45
CA MET A 209 -8.77 13.97 6.19
C MET A 209 -10.07 13.16 6.27
N HIS A 210 -10.90 13.40 7.28
CA HIS A 210 -12.19 12.72 7.42
C HIS A 210 -13.11 12.97 6.22
N TYR A 211 -13.18 14.21 5.73
CA TYR A 211 -13.97 14.56 4.55
C TYR A 211 -13.52 13.77 3.31
N HIS A 212 -12.23 13.81 2.98
CA HIS A 212 -11.71 13.14 1.80
C HIS A 212 -11.80 11.61 1.91
N ARG A 213 -11.57 11.04 3.09
CA ARG A 213 -11.82 9.62 3.37
C ARG A 213 -13.30 9.27 3.17
N ARG A 214 -14.23 10.10 3.61
CA ARG A 214 -15.68 9.87 3.43
C ARG A 214 -16.09 9.85 1.96
N VAL A 215 -15.43 10.64 1.10
CA VAL A 215 -15.63 10.57 -0.35
C VAL A 215 -15.21 9.20 -0.89
N LEU A 216 -14.06 8.68 -0.46
CA LEU A 216 -13.58 7.36 -0.90
C LEU A 216 -14.48 6.21 -0.42
N ASP A 217 -14.92 6.28 0.84
CA ASP A 217 -15.80 5.30 1.47
C ASP A 217 -17.19 5.25 0.79
N ARG A 218 -17.81 6.41 0.55
CA ARG A 218 -19.10 6.50 -0.14
C ARG A 218 -19.09 5.93 -1.56
N ASN A 219 -17.94 5.98 -2.23
CA ASN A 219 -17.77 5.40 -3.56
C ASN A 219 -17.28 3.95 -3.53
N GLY A 220 -17.20 3.32 -2.35
CA GLY A 220 -16.82 1.92 -2.22
C GLY A 220 -15.39 1.64 -2.69
N LEU A 221 -14.45 2.56 -2.48
CA LEU A 221 -13.06 2.43 -2.95
C LEU A 221 -12.10 1.91 -1.86
N ILE A 222 -12.46 2.11 -0.60
CA ILE A 222 -11.64 1.77 0.55
C ILE A 222 -12.40 0.93 1.56
N SER A 223 -11.64 0.15 2.33
CA SER A 223 -12.11 -0.56 3.52
C SER A 223 -11.49 0.08 4.76
N MET A 224 -12.19 -0.03 5.89
CA MET A 224 -11.82 0.62 7.13
C MET A 224 -11.91 -0.38 8.28
N GLN A 225 -10.81 -0.52 9.03
CA GLN A 225 -10.75 -1.41 10.18
C GLN A 225 -10.22 -0.65 11.39
N SER A 226 -10.77 -0.95 12.58
CA SER A 226 -10.24 -0.40 13.83
C SER A 226 -8.87 -0.98 14.11
N HIS A 227 -7.88 -0.11 14.37
CA HIS A 227 -6.51 -0.53 14.64
C HIS A 227 -6.01 0.11 15.94
N VAL A 228 -5.47 -0.71 16.84
CA VAL A 228 -4.97 -0.27 18.15
C VAL A 228 -3.50 -0.61 18.27
N ILE A 229 -2.70 0.43 18.57
CA ILE A 229 -1.26 0.30 18.80
C ILE A 229 -1.00 0.52 20.28
N ARG A 230 -0.16 -0.33 20.88
CA ARG A 230 0.37 -0.12 22.22
C ARG A 230 1.76 0.45 22.13
N LEU A 231 1.94 1.66 22.66
CA LEU A 231 3.23 2.34 22.70
C LEU A 231 4.14 1.73 23.79
N PRO A 232 5.47 1.93 23.71
CA PRO A 232 6.40 1.51 24.76
C PRO A 232 6.04 2.05 26.15
N SER A 233 5.38 3.22 26.21
CA SER A 233 4.88 3.83 27.44
C SER A 233 3.68 3.09 28.06
N GLY A 234 3.15 2.06 27.40
CA GLY A 234 1.94 1.33 27.79
C GLY A 234 0.64 2.00 27.35
N ALA A 235 0.68 3.23 26.83
CA ALA A 235 -0.49 3.93 26.31
C ALA A 235 -1.05 3.24 25.06
N GLN A 236 -2.38 3.17 24.98
CA GLN A 236 -3.07 2.66 23.80
C GLN A 236 -3.44 3.81 22.88
N GLN A 237 -3.22 3.59 21.59
CA GLN A 237 -3.53 4.56 20.56
C GLN A 237 -4.46 3.95 19.52
N HIS A 238 -5.60 4.59 19.34
CA HIS A 238 -6.64 4.17 18.41
C HIS A 238 -6.49 4.90 17.08
N SER A 239 -6.54 4.15 15.99
CA SER A 239 -6.54 4.65 14.63
C SER A 239 -7.46 3.79 13.75
N ILE A 240 -7.65 4.22 12.52
CA ILE A 240 -8.37 3.47 11.50
C ILE A 240 -7.35 3.05 10.45
N LEU A 241 -7.27 1.75 10.19
CA LEU A 241 -6.53 1.19 9.08
C LEU A 241 -7.39 1.32 7.81
N LEU A 242 -6.81 1.97 6.80
CA LEU A 242 -7.41 2.15 5.50
C LEU A 242 -6.67 1.25 4.50
N LEU A 243 -7.43 0.52 3.69
CA LEU A 243 -6.89 -0.23 2.55
C LEU A 243 -7.76 0.02 1.31
N LEU A 244 -7.17 -0.13 0.13
CA LEU A 244 -7.99 -0.32 -1.08
C LEU A 244 -8.78 -1.62 -0.95
N ASN A 245 -10.02 -1.63 -1.43
CA ASN A 245 -10.90 -2.80 -1.29
C ASN A 245 -10.31 -4.08 -1.89
N ARG A 246 -9.59 -3.97 -3.01
CA ARG A 246 -8.90 -5.11 -3.64
C ARG A 246 -7.74 -5.69 -2.82
N PHE A 247 -7.23 -4.97 -1.83
CA PHE A 247 -6.17 -5.43 -0.91
C PHE A 247 -6.71 -5.67 0.50
N HIS A 248 -8.03 -5.72 0.66
CA HIS A 248 -8.64 -5.95 1.96
C HIS A 248 -8.16 -7.27 2.55
N VAL A 249 -7.73 -7.21 3.80
CA VAL A 249 -7.36 -8.37 4.62
C VAL A 249 -7.96 -8.11 5.99
N ASP A 250 -8.74 -9.06 6.50
CA ASP A 250 -9.27 -8.98 7.86
C ASP A 250 -8.13 -9.05 8.87
N ARG A 251 -7.88 -7.93 9.55
CA ARG A 251 -6.93 -7.83 10.65
C ARG A 251 -7.70 -8.05 11.94
N ARG A 252 -7.60 -9.27 12.47
CA ARG A 252 -8.26 -9.67 13.72
C ARG A 252 -7.90 -8.69 14.83
N ASN A 253 -8.90 -8.00 15.35
CA ASN A 253 -8.74 -7.14 16.51
C ASN A 253 -8.95 -7.95 17.81
N LYS A 254 -8.63 -7.33 18.96
CA LYS A 254 -8.81 -7.95 20.28
C LYS A 254 -10.20 -8.55 20.51
N TYR A 255 -11.24 -7.83 20.09
CA TYR A 255 -12.61 -8.25 20.28
C TYR A 255 -12.98 -9.42 19.38
N ASP A 256 -12.46 -9.47 18.15
CA ASP A 256 -12.67 -10.62 17.25
C ASP A 256 -12.10 -11.90 17.88
N ILE A 257 -10.87 -11.82 18.44
CA ILE A 257 -10.23 -12.94 19.14
C ILE A 257 -11.03 -13.34 20.40
N LEU A 258 -11.50 -12.36 21.17
CA LEU A 258 -12.31 -12.62 22.37
C LEU A 258 -13.66 -13.23 22.01
N MET A 259 -14.31 -12.78 20.93
CA MET A 259 -15.59 -13.30 20.47
C MET A 259 -15.45 -14.72 19.91
N GLU A 260 -14.39 -15.00 19.15
CA GLU A 260 -14.08 -16.36 18.67
C GLU A 260 -13.88 -17.31 19.86
N LYS A 261 -13.05 -16.91 20.84
CA LYS A 261 -12.83 -17.68 22.07
C LYS A 261 -14.11 -17.90 22.86
N LEU A 262 -14.92 -16.85 23.06
CA LEU A 262 -16.20 -16.94 23.76
C LEU A 262 -17.17 -17.88 23.02
N SER A 263 -17.20 -17.82 21.69
CA SER A 263 -18.01 -18.72 20.87
C SER A 263 -17.55 -20.17 21.02
N SER A 264 -16.25 -20.45 20.96
CA SER A 264 -15.71 -21.80 21.19
C SER A 264 -16.05 -22.33 22.59
N MET A 265 -15.88 -21.48 23.62
CA MET A 265 -16.20 -21.84 24.99
C MET A 265 -17.68 -22.18 25.17
N LEU A 266 -18.58 -21.45 24.52
CA LEU A 266 -20.02 -21.71 24.59
C LEU A 266 -20.42 -22.97 23.82
N CYS A 267 -19.76 -23.28 22.69
CA CYS A 267 -20.04 -24.51 21.92
C CYS A 267 -19.87 -25.78 22.75
N ASP A 268 -18.91 -25.79 23.69
CA ASP A 268 -18.63 -26.94 24.55
C ASP A 268 -19.57 -27.04 25.77
N ARG A 269 -20.49 -26.07 25.96
CA ARG A 269 -21.37 -25.97 27.13
C ARG A 269 -22.78 -26.49 26.83
N PRO A 270 -23.48 -27.06 27.83
CA PRO A 270 -24.87 -27.47 27.68
C PRO A 270 -25.74 -26.27 27.32
N ASN A 271 -26.58 -26.44 26.28
CA ASN A 271 -27.43 -25.39 25.70
C ASN A 271 -26.70 -24.16 25.15
N GLN A 272 -25.38 -24.23 24.93
CA GLN A 272 -24.57 -23.11 24.43
C GLN A 272 -24.69 -21.82 25.27
N MET A 273 -24.92 -21.98 26.57
CA MET A 273 -25.12 -20.88 27.51
C MET A 273 -24.22 -21.04 28.73
N GLU A 274 -23.78 -19.90 29.29
CA GLU A 274 -23.00 -19.83 30.52
C GLU A 274 -23.26 -18.48 31.20
N THR A 275 -23.00 -18.39 32.51
CA THR A 275 -23.18 -17.12 33.22
C THR A 275 -22.06 -16.13 32.90
N LEU A 276 -22.41 -14.84 32.78
CA LEU A 276 -21.46 -13.78 32.45
C LEU A 276 -20.31 -13.66 33.48
N ALA A 277 -20.57 -14.01 34.75
CA ALA A 277 -19.55 -14.04 35.80
C ALA A 277 -18.47 -15.11 35.52
N ASN A 278 -18.89 -16.34 35.19
CA ASN A 278 -17.98 -17.45 34.85
C ASN A 278 -17.20 -17.15 33.57
N LEU A 279 -17.88 -16.66 32.53
CA LEU A 279 -17.24 -16.25 31.27
C LEU A 279 -16.18 -15.18 31.51
N ARG A 280 -16.49 -14.17 32.33
CA ARG A 280 -15.54 -13.10 32.66
C ARG A 280 -14.34 -13.63 33.44
N GLU A 281 -14.53 -14.53 34.40
CA GLU A 281 -13.43 -15.09 35.18
C GLU A 281 -12.49 -15.92 34.29
N GLU A 282 -13.04 -16.76 33.42
CA GLU A 282 -12.25 -17.55 32.47
C GLU A 282 -11.52 -16.64 31.47
N LEU A 283 -12.19 -15.66 30.86
CA LEU A 283 -11.58 -14.71 29.92
C LEU A 283 -10.52 -13.79 30.58
N VAL A 284 -10.70 -13.40 31.84
CA VAL A 284 -9.75 -12.59 32.61
C VAL A 284 -8.50 -13.40 33.01
N ARG A 285 -8.66 -14.69 33.36
CA ARG A 285 -7.52 -15.58 33.65
C ARG A 285 -6.59 -15.72 32.43
N PHE A 286 -7.15 -15.73 31.22
CA PHE A 286 -6.35 -15.75 29.99
C PHE A 286 -5.67 -14.40 29.69
N SER A 287 -6.29 -13.28 30.05
CA SER A 287 -5.71 -11.94 29.81
C SER A 287 -4.52 -11.60 30.73
N PHE A 288 -4.31 -12.35 31.82
CA PHE A 288 -3.29 -12.08 32.84
C PHE A 288 -2.07 -13.00 32.79
N PHE A 289 -2.02 -14.00 31.90
CA PHE A 289 -0.93 -14.99 31.92
C PHE A 289 0.46 -14.47 31.48
N LYS A 290 0.60 -13.17 31.15
CA LYS A 290 1.90 -12.49 31.02
C LYS A 290 2.02 -11.16 31.78
N LEU A 291 1.31 -11.01 32.88
CA LEU A 291 1.71 -10.08 33.96
C LEU A 291 2.44 -10.88 35.05
N LYS A 292 3.60 -11.42 34.70
CA LYS A 292 4.65 -11.75 35.67
C LYS A 292 5.94 -11.10 35.18
N ILE A 293 6.22 -9.96 35.84
CA ILE A 293 7.50 -9.30 36.14
C ILE A 293 8.61 -9.50 35.10
#